data_AF-A0A3M1SSV0-F1
#
_entry.id   AF-A0A3M1SSV0-F1
#
_cell.length_a   1.000
_cell.length_b   1.000
_cell.length_c   1.000
_cell.angle_alpha   90.00
_cell.angle_beta   90.00
_cell.angle_gamma   90.00
#
_symmetry.space_group_name_H-M   'P 1'
#
loop_
_entity.id
_entity.type
_entity.pdbx_description
1 polymer ?
#
loop_
_entity_poly.entity_id
_entity_poly.type
_entity_poly.pdbx_seq_one_letter_code
_entity_poly.pdbx_strand_id
1 'polypeptide(L)'
;MNEKKHQRELQRRLGTRDARRVREEMIAELSDPARYAQHLAAFGRLALTLPALRPCRFPPEAFVDALLDLAPPADAADPVGALRAALLPRFADLELAQRCRGAIREALRASEEPGETLSLTAAGALATSCVEAGAPSDHALWQVLLEVTLTEVILSSYLLQRAVLRSLAVDVPAVGRAFARALAQGEAGAELAALGLELPGPERLAERYAELVHDPGLVALQFDAVLHLAHAHVELAEAVGASLRDGGFTEAAREALIAGYEEAYAADLTPELAEKITGWLRGNLEMLRDHPERASEALPRPVDEERERLGVCLLALRVFPPRENHLLRAIHVQSLARARLGAPTDEAPFVSRLWSEPDDAFAIEDYERFLRDRGERDRSLRVRRYRRALKARKQAARAAAAASPAPAAGEGAAPQGNCASPAAGGGSPAAQEASPDQPPPAGPPPNREAPDPDA
;
A
#
# COMPACT_ATOMS: atom_id res chain seq x y z
N MET A 1 36.82 -43.28 34.34
CA MET A 1 36.20 -43.23 32.99
C MET A 1 34.66 -43.27 33.00
N ASN A 2 33.97 -43.21 34.16
CA ASN A 2 32.50 -43.32 34.24
C ASN A 2 31.73 -42.00 34.44
N GLU A 3 32.34 -40.92 34.96
CA GLU A 3 31.64 -39.65 35.20
C GLU A 3 31.26 -38.89 33.93
N LYS A 4 32.13 -38.87 32.90
CA LYS A 4 31.81 -38.24 31.61
C LYS A 4 30.68 -38.94 30.86
N LYS A 5 30.51 -40.25 31.07
CA LYS A 5 29.42 -41.03 30.48
C LYS A 5 28.11 -40.74 31.21
N HIS A 6 28.16 -40.63 32.55
CA HIS A 6 27.02 -40.30 33.39
C HIS A 6 26.53 -38.86 33.22
N GLN A 7 27.43 -37.87 33.06
CA GLN A 7 27.05 -36.48 32.74
C GLN A 7 26.42 -36.33 31.35
N ARG A 8 26.93 -37.06 30.34
CA ARG A 8 26.30 -37.09 28.99
C ARG A 8 24.95 -37.79 29.00
N GLU A 9 24.77 -38.79 29.85
CA GLU A 9 23.50 -39.49 30.02
C GLU A 9 22.49 -38.68 30.84
N LEU A 10 22.95 -37.91 31.84
CA LEU A 10 22.12 -36.92 32.55
C LEU A 10 21.75 -35.72 31.66
N GLN A 11 22.65 -35.18 30.84
CA GLN A 11 22.32 -34.15 29.84
C GLN A 11 21.36 -34.68 28.76
N ARG A 12 21.51 -35.94 28.33
CA ARG A 12 20.52 -36.60 27.47
C ARG A 12 19.17 -36.77 28.17
N ARG A 13 19.14 -37.16 29.44
CA ARG A 13 17.90 -37.39 30.21
C ARG A 13 17.20 -36.10 30.64
N LEU A 14 17.95 -35.04 30.94
CA LEU A 14 17.41 -33.70 31.22
C LEU A 14 16.91 -33.04 29.93
N GLY A 15 17.70 -33.08 28.84
CA GLY A 15 17.27 -32.56 27.54
C GLY A 15 16.09 -33.32 26.91
N THR A 16 15.92 -34.63 27.16
CA THR A 16 14.77 -35.41 26.63
C THR A 16 13.53 -35.34 27.50
N ARG A 17 13.65 -35.16 28.82
CA ARG A 17 12.48 -34.89 29.69
C ARG A 17 11.96 -33.48 29.49
N ASP A 18 12.85 -32.51 29.32
CA ASP A 18 12.45 -31.15 28.92
C ASP A 18 11.90 -31.15 27.50
N ALA A 19 12.52 -31.82 26.52
CA ALA A 19 11.95 -31.86 25.16
C ALA A 19 10.57 -32.55 25.09
N ARG A 20 10.35 -33.62 25.85
CA ARG A 20 9.03 -34.27 25.91
C ARG A 20 8.00 -33.39 26.60
N ARG A 21 8.35 -32.78 27.72
CA ARG A 21 7.48 -31.86 28.46
C ARG A 21 7.15 -30.63 27.62
N VAL A 22 8.16 -30.00 27.00
CA VAL A 22 8.00 -28.90 26.05
C VAL A 22 7.09 -29.32 24.90
N ARG A 23 7.24 -30.54 24.36
CA ARG A 23 6.34 -31.06 23.31
C ARG A 23 4.90 -31.23 23.81
N GLU A 24 4.70 -31.76 25.00
CA GLU A 24 3.37 -31.93 25.61
C GLU A 24 2.72 -30.57 25.90
N GLU A 25 3.49 -29.58 26.37
CA GLU A 25 3.07 -28.19 26.56
C GLU A 25 2.74 -27.51 25.22
N MET A 26 3.55 -27.69 24.17
CA MET A 26 3.25 -27.20 22.82
C MET A 26 1.98 -27.83 22.24
N ILE A 27 1.79 -29.14 22.45
CA ILE A 27 0.55 -29.82 22.01
C ILE A 27 -0.65 -29.24 22.74
N ALA A 28 -0.57 -29.07 24.06
CA ALA A 28 -1.66 -28.48 24.84
C ALA A 28 -1.99 -27.05 24.37
N GLU A 29 -0.95 -26.25 24.09
CA GLU A 29 -1.09 -24.87 23.63
C GLU A 29 -1.73 -24.79 22.23
N LEU A 30 -1.32 -25.66 21.31
CA LEU A 30 -1.81 -25.67 19.93
C LEU A 30 -3.11 -26.44 19.72
N SER A 31 -3.55 -27.22 20.72
CA SER A 31 -4.82 -27.96 20.67
C SER A 31 -6.03 -27.08 21.07
N ASP A 32 -5.80 -25.95 21.73
CA ASP A 32 -6.83 -24.96 22.03
C ASP A 32 -7.06 -24.07 20.79
N PRO A 33 -8.27 -24.06 20.20
CA PRO A 33 -8.55 -23.29 18.99
C PRO A 33 -8.31 -21.78 19.13
N ALA A 34 -8.57 -21.20 20.31
CA ALA A 34 -8.38 -19.78 20.55
C ALA A 34 -6.89 -19.43 20.60
N ARG A 35 -6.08 -20.26 21.27
CA ARG A 35 -4.61 -20.08 21.33
C ARG A 35 -3.97 -20.35 19.98
N TYR A 36 -4.44 -21.37 19.26
CA TYR A 36 -3.99 -21.67 17.91
C TYR A 36 -4.21 -20.47 16.97
N ALA A 37 -5.40 -19.85 17.02
CA ALA A 37 -5.69 -18.63 16.25
C ALA A 37 -4.77 -17.46 16.62
N GLN A 38 -4.44 -17.28 17.92
CA GLN A 38 -3.48 -16.26 18.36
C GLN A 38 -2.07 -16.51 17.80
N HIS A 39 -1.64 -17.77 17.75
CA HIS A 39 -0.34 -18.14 17.15
C HIS A 39 -0.32 -17.93 15.63
N LEU A 40 -1.43 -18.15 14.92
CA LEU A 40 -1.53 -17.82 13.51
C LEU A 40 -1.48 -16.30 13.26
N ALA A 41 -2.14 -15.51 14.10
CA ALA A 41 -2.03 -14.04 14.04
C ALA A 41 -0.60 -13.55 14.36
N ALA A 42 0.09 -14.20 15.30
CA ALA A 42 1.50 -13.94 15.58
C ALA A 42 2.40 -14.33 14.41
N PHE A 43 2.15 -15.47 13.77
CA PHE A 43 2.83 -15.85 12.55
C PHE A 43 2.64 -14.82 11.42
N GLY A 44 1.43 -14.26 11.26
CA GLY A 44 1.19 -13.20 10.28
C GLY A 44 2.12 -11.99 10.47
N ARG A 45 2.36 -11.59 11.73
CA ARG A 45 3.34 -10.53 12.05
C ARG A 45 4.77 -10.96 11.72
N LEU A 46 5.17 -12.19 12.06
CA LEU A 46 6.48 -12.73 11.70
C LEU A 46 6.69 -12.77 10.19
N ALA A 47 5.66 -13.14 9.42
CA ALA A 47 5.73 -13.20 7.96
C ALA A 47 5.97 -11.82 7.31
N LEU A 48 5.51 -10.75 7.97
CA LEU A 48 5.75 -9.37 7.53
C LEU A 48 7.14 -8.85 7.90
N THR A 49 7.74 -9.35 8.99
CA THR A 49 9.00 -8.80 9.54
C THR A 49 10.24 -9.63 9.21
N LEU A 50 10.11 -10.96 9.12
CA LEU A 50 11.23 -11.87 8.87
C LEU A 50 11.46 -12.07 7.37
N PRO A 51 12.63 -11.71 6.82
CA PRO A 51 12.93 -11.90 5.40
C PRO A 51 12.83 -13.35 4.93
N ALA A 52 13.17 -14.31 5.81
CA ALA A 52 13.09 -15.75 5.52
C ALA A 52 11.66 -16.21 5.20
N LEU A 53 10.63 -15.51 5.73
CA LEU A 53 9.23 -15.82 5.48
C LEU A 53 8.66 -15.09 4.26
N ARG A 54 9.50 -14.40 3.47
CA ARG A 54 9.09 -13.77 2.21
C ARG A 54 8.33 -14.68 1.23
N PRO A 55 8.54 -16.01 1.19
CA PRO A 55 7.72 -16.88 0.35
C PRO A 55 6.29 -17.12 0.84
N CYS A 56 5.94 -16.75 2.07
CA CYS A 56 4.61 -16.94 2.64
C CYS A 56 3.69 -15.73 2.38
N ARG A 57 3.47 -15.42 1.10
CA ARG A 57 2.59 -14.34 0.62
C ARG A 57 2.25 -14.57 -0.85
N PHE A 58 1.12 -14.02 -1.30
CA PHE A 58 0.81 -14.00 -2.73
C PHE A 58 1.69 -12.98 -3.45
N PRO A 59 1.91 -13.12 -4.77
CA PRO A 59 2.64 -12.13 -5.56
C PRO A 59 1.95 -10.76 -5.46
N PRO A 60 2.58 -9.73 -4.84
CA PRO A 60 1.90 -8.48 -4.47
C PRO A 60 1.23 -7.76 -5.65
N GLU A 61 1.92 -7.65 -6.78
CA GLU A 61 1.40 -6.95 -7.97
C GLU A 61 0.17 -7.64 -8.55
N ALA A 62 0.28 -8.95 -8.83
CA ALA A 62 -0.84 -9.73 -9.35
C ALA A 62 -2.01 -9.79 -8.36
N PHE A 63 -1.72 -9.82 -7.06
CA PHE A 63 -2.71 -9.79 -6.00
C PHE A 63 -3.49 -8.47 -5.99
N VAL A 64 -2.80 -7.33 -6.02
CA VAL A 64 -3.44 -6.01 -6.05
C VAL A 64 -4.24 -5.85 -7.33
N ASP A 65 -3.71 -6.28 -8.48
CA ASP A 65 -4.45 -6.22 -9.74
C ASP A 65 -5.76 -7.00 -9.68
N ALA A 66 -5.68 -8.24 -9.16
CA ALA A 66 -6.84 -9.07 -8.94
C ALA A 66 -7.85 -8.42 -7.98
N LEU A 67 -7.39 -7.86 -6.87
CA LEU A 67 -8.22 -7.14 -5.90
C LEU A 67 -8.93 -5.94 -6.55
N LEU A 68 -8.21 -5.16 -7.35
CA LEU A 68 -8.74 -3.99 -8.04
C LEU A 68 -9.67 -4.35 -9.21
N ASP A 69 -9.58 -5.56 -9.77
CA ASP A 69 -10.46 -6.06 -10.84
C ASP A 69 -11.78 -6.66 -10.31
N LEU A 70 -11.88 -6.91 -9.00
CA LEU A 70 -13.12 -7.36 -8.41
C LEU A 70 -14.14 -6.22 -8.43
N ALA A 71 -15.27 -6.46 -9.09
CA ALA A 71 -16.44 -5.64 -8.88
C ALA A 71 -16.92 -5.86 -7.44
N PRO A 72 -17.05 -4.82 -6.62
CA PRO A 72 -17.56 -4.98 -5.26
C PRO A 72 -18.96 -5.58 -5.33
N PRO A 73 -19.25 -6.67 -4.61
CA PRO A 73 -20.62 -7.13 -4.49
C PRO A 73 -21.38 -6.14 -3.60
N ALA A 74 -22.12 -5.23 -4.23
CA ALA A 74 -22.84 -4.13 -3.54
C ALA A 74 -23.81 -4.64 -2.46
N ASP A 75 -24.26 -5.90 -2.55
CA ASP A 75 -25.27 -6.51 -1.68
C ASP A 75 -24.85 -7.87 -1.09
N ALA A 76 -23.54 -8.17 -0.96
CA ALA A 76 -23.13 -9.42 -0.33
C ALA A 76 -23.47 -9.42 1.17
N ALA A 77 -24.17 -10.47 1.63
CA ALA A 77 -24.41 -10.70 3.06
C ALA A 77 -23.11 -10.96 3.85
N ASP A 78 -22.06 -11.45 3.17
CA ASP A 78 -20.70 -11.58 3.68
C ASP A 78 -19.69 -11.06 2.63
N PRO A 79 -19.42 -9.74 2.62
CA PRO A 79 -18.51 -9.12 1.64
C PRO A 79 -17.08 -9.66 1.74
N VAL A 80 -16.63 -10.00 2.94
CA VAL A 80 -15.28 -10.51 3.21
C VAL A 80 -15.17 -11.95 2.72
N GLY A 81 -16.18 -12.78 2.98
CA GLY A 81 -16.28 -14.13 2.42
C GLY A 81 -16.34 -14.12 0.89
N ALA A 82 -17.09 -13.19 0.29
CA ALA A 82 -17.16 -13.04 -1.16
C ALA A 82 -15.79 -12.64 -1.75
N LEU A 83 -15.09 -11.70 -1.12
CA LEU A 83 -13.73 -11.31 -1.50
C LEU A 83 -12.77 -12.51 -1.46
N ARG A 84 -12.79 -13.28 -0.37
CA ARG A 84 -11.98 -14.48 -0.18
C ARG A 84 -12.28 -15.53 -1.25
N ALA A 85 -13.55 -15.82 -1.49
CA ALA A 85 -13.99 -16.79 -2.49
C ALA A 85 -13.56 -16.39 -3.91
N ALA A 86 -13.48 -15.09 -4.21
CA ALA A 86 -13.06 -14.59 -5.52
C ALA A 86 -11.53 -14.56 -5.70
N LEU A 87 -10.77 -14.23 -4.65
CA LEU A 87 -9.30 -14.12 -4.72
C LEU A 87 -8.60 -15.46 -4.57
N LEU A 88 -8.96 -16.26 -3.56
CA LEU A 88 -8.16 -17.43 -3.18
C LEU A 88 -7.97 -18.45 -4.31
N PRO A 89 -8.99 -18.80 -5.12
CA PRO A 89 -8.79 -19.74 -6.23
C PRO A 89 -7.79 -19.27 -7.29
N ARG A 90 -7.50 -17.96 -7.38
CA ARG A 90 -6.54 -17.38 -8.34
C ARG A 90 -5.09 -17.53 -7.88
N PHE A 91 -4.86 -17.74 -6.59
CA PHE A 91 -3.52 -17.74 -5.98
C PHE A 91 -3.21 -19.00 -5.16
N ALA A 92 -4.21 -19.80 -4.80
CA ALA A 92 -4.03 -21.07 -4.12
C ALA A 92 -3.35 -22.06 -5.08
N ASP A 93 -2.12 -22.42 -4.73
CA ASP A 93 -1.24 -23.21 -5.59
C ASP A 93 -0.35 -24.11 -4.72
N LEU A 94 -0.14 -25.34 -5.17
CA LEU A 94 0.68 -26.33 -4.47
C LEU A 94 2.14 -25.89 -4.33
N GLU A 95 2.71 -25.24 -5.35
CA GLU A 95 4.08 -24.73 -5.33
C GLU A 95 4.26 -23.66 -4.26
N LEU A 96 3.33 -22.70 -4.15
CA LEU A 96 3.33 -21.69 -3.10
C LEU A 96 3.19 -22.32 -1.71
N ALA A 97 2.30 -23.31 -1.53
CA ALA A 97 2.19 -24.03 -0.26
C ALA A 97 3.51 -24.74 0.11
N GLN A 98 4.18 -25.35 -0.86
CA GLN A 98 5.49 -26.00 -0.66
C GLN A 98 6.59 -25.00 -0.32
N ARG A 99 6.66 -23.87 -1.02
CA ARG A 99 7.62 -22.79 -0.76
C ARG A 99 7.42 -22.19 0.63
N CYS A 100 6.18 -21.90 1.01
CA CYS A 100 5.87 -21.38 2.33
C CYS A 100 6.23 -22.41 3.43
N ARG A 101 5.90 -23.69 3.24
CA ARG A 101 6.33 -24.77 4.15
C ARG A 101 7.86 -24.85 4.29
N GLY A 102 8.60 -24.66 3.19
CA GLY A 102 10.06 -24.61 3.18
C GLY A 102 10.60 -23.45 4.02
N ALA A 103 10.11 -22.23 3.74
CA ALA A 103 10.46 -21.02 4.46
C ALA A 103 10.16 -21.10 5.96
N ILE A 104 8.99 -21.62 6.35
CA ILE A 104 8.64 -21.80 7.76
C ILE A 104 9.61 -22.76 8.46
N ARG A 105 9.99 -23.86 7.81
CA ARG A 105 10.96 -24.82 8.37
C ARG A 105 12.34 -24.21 8.53
N GLU A 106 12.76 -23.36 7.61
CA GLU A 106 14.03 -22.64 7.70
C GLU A 106 14.01 -21.62 8.85
N ALA A 107 12.96 -20.78 8.92
CA ALA A 107 12.78 -19.83 10.00
C ALA A 107 12.70 -20.53 11.37
N LEU A 108 12.00 -21.67 11.47
CA LEU A 108 11.90 -22.45 12.70
C LEU A 108 13.24 -23.01 13.17
N ARG A 109 14.15 -23.36 12.24
CA ARG A 109 15.51 -23.82 12.61
C ARG A 109 16.40 -22.70 13.11
N ALA A 110 16.11 -21.47 12.70
CA ALA A 110 16.88 -20.28 13.07
C ALA A 110 16.30 -19.55 14.30
N SER A 111 15.06 -19.86 14.70
CA SER A 111 14.41 -19.20 15.83
C SER A 111 14.93 -19.71 17.16
N GLU A 112 15.31 -18.78 18.04
CA GLU A 112 15.72 -19.05 19.42
C GLU A 112 14.64 -18.62 20.43
N GLU A 113 13.62 -17.88 19.98
CA GLU A 113 12.56 -17.35 20.82
C GLU A 113 11.40 -18.35 20.97
N PRO A 114 10.97 -18.68 22.21
CA PRO A 114 9.88 -19.64 22.43
C PRO A 114 8.55 -19.22 21.79
N GLY A 115 8.21 -17.92 21.81
CA GLY A 115 6.96 -17.40 21.25
C GLY A 115 6.92 -17.47 19.71
N GLU A 116 8.05 -17.20 19.07
CA GLU A 116 8.21 -17.40 17.63
C GLU A 116 8.14 -18.87 17.26
N THR A 117 8.82 -19.73 18.02
CA THR A 117 8.85 -21.18 17.82
C THR A 117 7.44 -21.78 17.79
N LEU A 118 6.58 -21.39 18.74
CA LEU A 118 5.18 -21.83 18.77
C LEU A 118 4.40 -21.37 17.54
N SER A 119 4.55 -20.10 17.16
CA SER A 119 3.85 -19.49 16.02
C SER A 119 4.28 -20.12 14.69
N LEU A 120 5.59 -20.33 14.51
CA LEU A 120 6.17 -21.03 13.36
C LEU A 120 5.78 -22.51 13.32
N THR A 121 5.66 -23.16 14.48
CA THR A 121 5.18 -24.55 14.55
C THR A 121 3.71 -24.65 14.15
N ALA A 122 2.86 -23.74 14.64
CA ALA A 122 1.44 -23.67 14.27
C ALA A 122 1.25 -23.50 12.76
N ALA A 123 1.95 -22.53 12.16
CA ALA A 123 1.94 -22.28 10.73
C ALA A 123 2.56 -23.43 9.92
N GLY A 124 3.61 -24.07 10.44
CA GLY A 124 4.27 -25.21 9.80
C GLY A 124 3.37 -26.45 9.72
N ALA A 125 2.57 -26.69 10.77
CA ALA A 125 1.54 -27.72 10.78
C ALA A 125 0.46 -27.41 9.74
N LEU A 126 -0.01 -26.15 9.69
CA LEU A 126 -1.02 -25.70 8.72
C LEU A 126 -0.53 -25.84 7.27
N ALA A 127 0.71 -25.42 6.99
CA ALA A 127 1.31 -25.53 5.66
C ALA A 127 1.55 -26.99 5.25
N THR A 128 1.89 -27.86 6.21
CA THR A 128 2.04 -29.30 5.95
C THR A 128 0.70 -29.93 5.60
N SER A 129 -0.34 -29.68 6.40
CA SER A 129 -1.71 -30.13 6.13
C SER A 129 -2.22 -29.67 4.76
N CYS A 130 -1.95 -28.40 4.41
CA CYS A 130 -2.34 -27.85 3.10
C CYS A 130 -1.72 -28.65 1.95
N VAL A 131 -0.40 -28.91 2.01
CA VAL A 131 0.31 -29.67 0.97
C VAL A 131 -0.18 -31.10 0.89
N GLU A 132 -0.42 -31.76 2.03
CA GLU A 132 -0.92 -33.13 2.08
C GLU A 132 -2.35 -33.26 1.52
N ALA A 133 -3.18 -32.23 1.72
CA ALA A 133 -4.52 -32.13 1.15
C ALA A 133 -4.54 -31.76 -0.35
N GLY A 134 -3.37 -31.54 -0.98
CA GLY A 134 -3.30 -31.11 -2.38
C GLY A 134 -3.62 -29.63 -2.60
N ALA A 135 -3.45 -28.79 -1.57
CA ALA A 135 -3.58 -27.34 -1.63
C ALA A 135 -4.97 -26.82 -2.08
N PRO A 136 -6.10 -27.32 -1.53
CA PRO A 136 -7.42 -26.86 -1.95
C PRO A 136 -7.63 -25.38 -1.56
N SER A 137 -8.33 -24.63 -2.41
CA SER A 137 -8.44 -23.15 -2.28
C SER A 137 -9.20 -22.66 -1.04
N ASP A 138 -9.98 -23.52 -0.39
CA ASP A 138 -10.69 -23.26 0.86
C ASP A 138 -9.87 -23.59 2.13
N HIS A 139 -8.63 -24.07 1.98
CA HIS A 139 -7.76 -24.39 3.11
C HIS A 139 -7.38 -23.15 3.93
N ALA A 140 -7.40 -23.27 5.27
CA ALA A 140 -7.16 -22.17 6.20
C ALA A 140 -5.78 -21.50 6.06
N LEU A 141 -4.77 -22.20 5.50
CA LEU A 141 -3.47 -21.60 5.15
C LEU A 141 -3.65 -20.35 4.29
N TRP A 142 -4.54 -20.41 3.30
CA TRP A 142 -4.73 -19.34 2.33
C TRP A 142 -5.32 -18.09 2.96
N GLN A 143 -6.13 -18.24 4.00
CA GLN A 143 -6.66 -17.10 4.76
C GLN A 143 -5.54 -16.36 5.49
N VAL A 144 -4.60 -17.08 6.09
CA VAL A 144 -3.43 -16.48 6.75
C VAL A 144 -2.56 -15.76 5.72
N LEU A 145 -2.27 -16.39 4.57
CA LEU A 145 -1.46 -15.75 3.52
C LEU A 145 -2.18 -14.55 2.89
N LEU A 146 -3.50 -14.60 2.76
CA LEU A 146 -4.31 -13.47 2.31
C LEU A 146 -4.19 -12.27 3.25
N GLU A 147 -4.33 -12.48 4.56
CA GLU A 147 -4.21 -11.41 5.56
C GLU A 147 -2.80 -10.80 5.58
N VAL A 148 -1.76 -11.64 5.51
CA VAL A 148 -0.36 -11.18 5.39
C VAL A 148 -0.18 -10.33 4.13
N THR A 149 -0.65 -10.83 2.98
CA THR A 149 -0.49 -10.13 1.70
C THR A 149 -1.27 -8.82 1.68
N LEU A 150 -2.53 -8.81 2.15
CA LEU A 150 -3.34 -7.61 2.28
C LEU A 150 -2.65 -6.55 3.13
N THR A 151 -2.16 -6.96 4.30
CA THR A 151 -1.44 -6.06 5.21
C THR A 151 -0.18 -5.51 4.55
N GLU A 152 0.58 -6.36 3.86
CA GLU A 152 1.76 -5.93 3.12
C GLU A 152 1.41 -4.89 2.06
N VAL A 153 0.48 -5.18 1.14
CA VAL A 153 0.21 -4.30 -0.01
C VAL A 153 -0.37 -2.96 0.40
N ILE A 154 -1.08 -2.92 1.54
CA ILE A 154 -1.53 -1.68 2.17
C ILE A 154 -0.32 -0.95 2.75
N LEU A 155 0.44 -1.55 3.69
CA LEU A 155 1.52 -0.82 4.38
C LEU A 155 2.71 -0.43 3.48
N SER A 156 2.92 -1.17 2.39
CA SER A 156 3.97 -0.91 1.40
C SER A 156 3.54 0.04 0.28
N SER A 157 2.32 0.58 0.33
CA SER A 157 1.72 1.50 -0.66
C SER A 157 1.44 0.93 -2.05
N TYR A 158 1.62 -0.37 -2.28
CA TYR A 158 1.32 -1.00 -3.56
C TYR A 158 -0.15 -0.82 -3.96
N LEU A 159 -1.08 -0.97 -3.00
CA LEU A 159 -2.50 -0.79 -3.28
C LEU A 159 -2.80 0.62 -3.78
N LEU A 160 -2.31 1.64 -3.07
CA LEU A 160 -2.49 3.04 -3.45
C LEU A 160 -1.88 3.33 -4.82
N GLN A 161 -0.63 2.89 -5.05
CA GLN A 161 0.06 3.09 -6.32
C GLN A 161 -0.71 2.48 -7.49
N ARG A 162 -1.10 1.20 -7.40
CA ARG A 162 -1.83 0.53 -8.49
C ARG A 162 -3.23 1.11 -8.69
N ALA A 163 -3.93 1.48 -7.63
CA ALA A 163 -5.25 2.11 -7.73
C ALA A 163 -5.16 3.44 -8.50
N VAL A 164 -4.21 4.30 -8.12
CA VAL A 164 -3.97 5.58 -8.81
C VAL A 164 -3.55 5.33 -10.25
N LEU A 165 -2.54 4.50 -10.51
CA LEU A 165 -2.07 4.24 -11.87
C LEU A 165 -3.17 3.69 -12.78
N ARG A 166 -4.06 2.82 -12.29
CA ARG A 166 -5.22 2.33 -13.05
C ARG A 166 -6.28 3.42 -13.30
N SER A 167 -6.37 4.44 -12.44
CA SER A 167 -7.28 5.57 -12.64
C SER A 167 -6.79 6.57 -13.69
N LEU A 168 -5.50 6.56 -14.05
CA LEU A 168 -4.92 7.45 -15.06
C LEU A 168 -5.28 6.99 -16.47
N ALA A 169 -6.47 7.34 -16.93
CA ALA A 169 -6.93 7.05 -18.28
C ALA A 169 -6.34 8.04 -19.30
N VAL A 170 -5.33 7.62 -20.07
CA VAL A 170 -4.68 8.46 -21.09
C VAL A 170 -5.48 8.43 -22.40
N ASP A 171 -6.01 9.57 -22.83
CA ASP A 171 -6.57 9.77 -24.18
C ASP A 171 -5.42 9.97 -25.19
N VAL A 172 -4.93 8.86 -25.76
CA VAL A 172 -3.81 8.86 -26.73
C VAL A 172 -4.08 9.81 -27.92
N PRO A 173 -5.26 9.81 -28.57
CA PRO A 173 -5.58 10.80 -29.59
C PRO A 173 -5.47 12.26 -29.14
N ALA A 174 -5.97 12.60 -27.94
CA ALA A 174 -5.86 13.96 -27.42
C ALA A 174 -4.41 14.36 -27.13
N VAL A 175 -3.63 13.45 -26.54
CA VAL A 175 -2.19 13.65 -26.30
C VAL A 175 -1.45 13.87 -27.61
N GLY A 176 -1.73 13.07 -28.64
CA GLY A 176 -1.12 13.19 -29.97
C GLY A 176 -1.38 14.55 -30.61
N ARG A 177 -2.63 15.05 -30.54
CA ARG A 177 -2.96 16.41 -31.01
C ARG A 177 -2.21 17.50 -30.24
N ALA A 178 -2.08 17.35 -28.93
CA ALA A 178 -1.37 18.31 -28.09
C ALA A 178 0.14 18.34 -28.41
N PHE A 179 0.76 17.18 -28.59
CA PHE A 179 2.15 17.07 -29.04
C PHE A 179 2.35 17.63 -30.45
N ALA A 180 1.47 17.32 -31.40
CA ALA A 180 1.57 17.87 -32.75
C ALA A 180 1.51 19.40 -32.74
N ARG A 181 0.60 19.98 -31.94
CA ARG A 181 0.48 21.43 -31.78
C ARG A 181 1.75 22.04 -31.20
N ALA A 182 2.31 21.45 -30.14
CA ALA A 182 3.51 21.96 -29.50
C ALA A 182 4.75 21.87 -30.39
N LEU A 183 4.90 20.77 -31.14
CA LEU A 183 5.99 20.62 -32.10
C LEU A 183 5.84 21.58 -33.28
N ALA A 184 4.62 21.83 -33.75
CA ALA A 184 4.35 22.81 -34.81
C ALA A 184 4.63 24.27 -34.39
N GLN A 185 4.56 24.60 -33.10
CA GLN A 185 4.95 25.91 -32.56
C GLN A 185 6.48 26.12 -32.56
N GLY A 186 7.27 25.07 -32.76
CA GLY A 186 8.71 25.14 -32.97
C GLY A 186 9.56 25.23 -31.71
N GLU A 187 9.09 25.86 -30.62
CA GLU A 187 9.89 26.03 -29.39
C GLU A 187 10.28 24.68 -28.75
N ALA A 188 9.29 23.82 -28.48
CA ALA A 188 9.53 22.50 -27.90
C ALA A 188 10.32 21.59 -28.85
N GLY A 189 10.05 21.67 -30.15
CA GLY A 189 10.79 20.92 -31.17
C GLY A 189 12.26 21.34 -31.25
N ALA A 190 12.54 22.64 -31.22
CA ALA A 190 13.90 23.18 -31.21
C ALA A 190 14.66 22.81 -29.94
N GLU A 191 14.01 22.86 -28.76
CA GLU A 191 14.59 22.40 -27.50
C GLU A 191 15.01 20.93 -27.58
N LEU A 192 14.11 20.05 -28.03
CA LEU A 192 14.38 18.61 -28.11
C LEU A 192 15.45 18.28 -29.16
N ALA A 193 15.44 18.98 -30.30
CA ALA A 193 16.48 18.85 -31.32
C ALA A 193 17.86 19.31 -30.81
N ALA A 194 17.94 20.39 -30.02
CA ALA A 194 19.17 20.84 -29.40
C ALA A 194 19.73 19.84 -28.36
N LEU A 195 18.86 19.03 -27.77
CA LEU A 195 19.22 17.89 -26.90
C LEU A 195 19.56 16.62 -27.71
N GLY A 196 19.60 16.74 -29.05
CA GLY A 196 19.94 15.69 -29.99
C GLY A 196 18.85 14.62 -30.16
N LEU A 197 17.60 14.91 -29.78
CA LEU A 197 16.50 13.96 -29.88
C LEU A 197 15.88 14.03 -31.27
N GLU A 198 15.92 12.92 -32.00
CA GLU A 198 15.12 12.71 -33.19
C GLU A 198 13.76 12.15 -32.76
N LEU A 199 12.75 13.02 -32.72
CA LEU A 199 11.44 12.61 -32.24
C LEU A 199 10.66 11.89 -33.35
N PRO A 200 10.01 10.76 -33.03
CA PRO A 200 9.04 10.17 -33.94
C PRO A 200 7.80 11.08 -34.09
N GLY A 201 6.88 10.68 -34.97
CA GLY A 201 5.62 11.39 -35.17
C GLY A 201 4.79 11.53 -33.87
N PRO A 202 3.92 12.56 -33.77
CA PRO A 202 3.11 12.83 -32.59
C PRO A 202 2.30 11.64 -32.07
N GLU A 203 1.83 10.77 -32.97
CA GLU A 203 1.07 9.56 -32.63
C GLU A 203 1.92 8.59 -31.82
N ARG A 204 3.13 8.31 -32.29
CA ARG A 204 4.08 7.42 -31.59
C ARG A 204 4.56 8.04 -30.27
N LEU A 205 4.75 9.36 -30.22
CA LEU A 205 5.04 10.05 -28.96
C LEU A 205 3.90 9.90 -27.95
N ALA A 206 2.64 9.95 -28.40
CA ALA A 206 1.47 9.80 -27.54
C ALA A 206 1.29 8.36 -27.02
N GLU A 207 1.52 7.36 -27.87
CA GLU A 207 1.58 5.95 -27.46
C GLU A 207 2.68 5.75 -26.42
N ARG A 208 3.87 6.30 -26.68
CA ARG A 208 4.99 6.22 -25.74
C ARG A 208 4.68 6.93 -24.42
N TYR A 209 4.00 8.07 -24.45
CA TYR A 209 3.53 8.75 -23.24
C TYR A 209 2.58 7.86 -22.42
N ALA A 210 1.62 7.19 -23.06
CA ALA A 210 0.69 6.29 -22.38
C ALA A 210 1.41 5.07 -21.78
N GLU A 211 2.37 4.49 -22.48
CA GLU A 211 3.23 3.43 -21.94
C GLU A 211 4.01 3.90 -20.70
N LEU A 212 4.59 5.10 -20.78
CA LEU A 212 5.41 5.64 -19.70
C LEU A 212 4.60 5.92 -18.43
N VAL A 213 3.33 6.31 -18.53
CA VAL A 213 2.45 6.49 -17.36
C VAL A 213 2.38 5.23 -16.49
N HIS A 214 2.54 4.05 -17.08
CA HIS A 214 2.51 2.76 -16.37
C HIS A 214 3.90 2.11 -16.19
N ASP A 215 4.98 2.75 -16.64
CA ASP A 215 6.34 2.24 -16.49
C ASP A 215 6.81 2.35 -15.03
N PRO A 216 7.14 1.23 -14.34
CA PRO A 216 7.62 1.24 -12.96
C PRO A 216 9.03 1.85 -12.81
N GLY A 217 9.66 2.28 -13.92
CA GLY A 217 11.01 2.83 -14.05
C GLY A 217 11.12 4.36 -14.08
N LEU A 218 10.03 5.11 -13.84
CA LEU A 218 10.03 6.57 -13.98
C LEU A 218 10.97 7.31 -13.01
N VAL A 219 11.13 8.63 -13.20
CA VAL A 219 11.89 9.51 -12.30
C VAL A 219 11.40 9.33 -10.85
N ALA A 220 12.31 9.29 -9.88
CA ALA A 220 11.96 9.23 -8.46
C ALA A 220 12.15 10.60 -7.80
N LEU A 221 11.10 11.07 -7.13
CA LEU A 221 11.15 12.26 -6.28
C LEU A 221 11.71 11.89 -4.90
N GLN A 222 12.39 12.85 -4.28
CA GLN A 222 12.89 12.73 -2.91
C GLN A 222 11.75 12.80 -1.90
N PHE A 223 11.98 12.30 -0.68
CA PHE A 223 10.95 12.20 0.36
C PHE A 223 10.27 13.54 0.69
N ASP A 224 11.03 14.63 0.76
CA ASP A 224 10.51 15.98 1.03
C ASP A 224 9.56 16.53 -0.07
N ALA A 225 9.54 15.91 -1.25
CA ALA A 225 8.64 16.24 -2.35
C ALA A 225 7.37 15.36 -2.40
N VAL A 226 7.25 14.38 -1.50
CA VAL A 226 6.10 13.47 -1.40
C VAL A 226 5.57 13.36 0.04
N LEU A 227 5.78 14.39 0.86
CA LEU A 227 5.41 14.37 2.29
C LEU A 227 3.88 14.32 2.48
N HIS A 228 3.11 15.08 1.69
CA HIS A 228 1.65 15.00 1.79
C HIS A 228 1.16 13.64 1.31
N LEU A 229 1.79 13.06 0.28
CA LEU A 229 1.47 11.71 -0.17
C LEU A 229 1.79 10.64 0.88
N ALA A 230 2.94 10.74 1.54
CA ALA A 230 3.31 9.83 2.62
C ALA A 230 2.34 9.92 3.79
N HIS A 231 1.90 11.12 4.16
CA HIS A 231 0.87 11.33 5.17
C HIS A 231 -0.48 10.74 4.75
N ALA A 232 -0.95 11.06 3.54
CA ALA A 232 -2.20 10.52 3.01
C ALA A 232 -2.17 8.99 2.94
N HIS A 233 -1.03 8.40 2.57
CA HIS A 233 -0.83 6.95 2.57
C HIS A 233 -1.06 6.32 3.94
N VAL A 234 -0.52 6.90 5.01
CA VAL A 234 -0.70 6.39 6.38
C VAL A 234 -2.16 6.49 6.81
N GLU A 235 -2.81 7.64 6.61
CA GLU A 235 -4.23 7.82 6.95
C GLU A 235 -5.13 6.85 6.15
N LEU A 236 -4.86 6.70 4.85
CA LEU A 236 -5.60 5.79 3.98
C LEU A 236 -5.33 4.33 4.32
N ALA A 237 -4.10 3.97 4.70
CA ALA A 237 -3.76 2.60 5.10
C ALA A 237 -4.58 2.15 6.31
N GLU A 238 -4.82 3.05 7.26
CA GLU A 238 -5.70 2.77 8.41
C GLU A 238 -7.16 2.65 7.99
N ALA A 239 -7.69 3.66 7.28
CA ALA A 239 -9.10 3.73 6.90
C ALA A 239 -9.51 2.62 5.90
N VAL A 240 -8.74 2.46 4.82
CA VAL A 240 -8.98 1.46 3.78
C VAL A 240 -8.63 0.07 4.30
N GLY A 241 -7.64 -0.06 5.17
CA GLY A 241 -7.33 -1.33 5.82
C GLY A 241 -8.45 -1.83 6.73
N ALA A 242 -9.13 -0.95 7.45
CA ALA A 242 -10.35 -1.30 8.19
C ALA A 242 -11.48 -1.70 7.24
N SER A 243 -11.76 -0.89 6.21
CA SER A 243 -12.81 -1.20 5.21
C SER A 243 -12.57 -2.55 4.53
N LEU A 244 -11.34 -2.87 4.12
CA LEU A 244 -10.98 -4.14 3.48
C LEU A 244 -11.20 -5.34 4.38
N ARG A 245 -10.94 -5.20 5.69
CA ARG A 245 -11.10 -6.27 6.68
C ARG A 245 -12.57 -6.49 7.05
N ASP A 246 -13.37 -5.44 7.09
CA ASP A 246 -14.73 -5.48 7.64
C ASP A 246 -15.82 -5.56 6.54
N GLY A 247 -15.61 -4.92 5.39
CA GLY A 247 -16.62 -4.75 4.34
C GLY A 247 -16.13 -5.08 2.92
N GLY A 248 -14.91 -5.60 2.77
CA GLY A 248 -14.29 -5.87 1.47
C GLY A 248 -13.83 -4.59 0.75
N PHE A 249 -13.40 -4.73 -0.51
CA PHE A 249 -12.93 -3.60 -1.32
C PHE A 249 -14.09 -2.93 -2.06
N THR A 250 -14.68 -1.90 -1.45
CA THR A 250 -15.85 -1.18 -1.98
C THR A 250 -15.45 -0.08 -2.97
N GLU A 251 -16.41 0.35 -3.79
CA GLU A 251 -16.19 1.50 -4.69
C GLU A 251 -15.90 2.79 -3.90
N ALA A 252 -16.58 2.99 -2.77
CA ALA A 252 -16.30 4.11 -1.86
C ALA A 252 -14.86 4.09 -1.33
N ALA A 253 -14.29 2.92 -1.04
CA ALA A 253 -12.89 2.81 -0.63
C ALA A 253 -11.93 3.15 -1.79
N ARG A 254 -12.27 2.77 -3.02
CA ARG A 254 -11.52 3.16 -4.22
C ARG A 254 -11.56 4.67 -4.43
N GLU A 255 -12.74 5.28 -4.40
CA GLU A 255 -12.90 6.73 -4.54
C GLU A 255 -12.14 7.48 -3.44
N ALA A 256 -12.17 7.00 -2.19
CA ALA A 256 -11.41 7.58 -1.09
C ALA A 256 -9.88 7.53 -1.32
N LEU A 257 -9.36 6.41 -1.84
CA LEU A 257 -7.93 6.30 -2.21
C LEU A 257 -7.54 7.35 -3.26
N ILE A 258 -8.33 7.49 -4.32
CA ILE A 258 -8.06 8.44 -5.40
C ILE A 258 -8.21 9.89 -4.92
N ALA A 259 -9.25 10.19 -4.15
CA ALA A 259 -9.47 11.53 -3.61
C ALA A 259 -8.33 11.96 -2.66
N GLY A 260 -7.92 11.08 -1.75
CA GLY A 260 -6.79 11.35 -0.85
C GLY A 260 -5.47 11.51 -1.60
N TYR A 261 -5.27 10.75 -2.68
CA TYR A 261 -4.13 10.95 -3.58
C TYR A 261 -4.17 12.32 -4.26
N GLU A 262 -5.28 12.71 -4.88
CA GLU A 262 -5.37 13.99 -5.61
C GLU A 262 -5.20 15.20 -4.67
N GLU A 263 -5.69 15.13 -3.43
CA GLU A 263 -5.41 16.15 -2.40
C GLU A 263 -3.92 16.26 -2.11
N ALA A 264 -3.25 15.13 -1.88
CA ALA A 264 -1.80 15.09 -1.64
C ALA A 264 -1.00 15.59 -2.85
N TYR A 265 -1.38 15.17 -4.05
CA TYR A 265 -0.76 15.61 -5.30
C TYR A 265 -0.84 17.13 -5.48
N ALA A 266 -2.02 17.72 -5.25
CA ALA A 266 -2.22 19.16 -5.34
C ALA A 266 -1.39 19.95 -4.30
N ALA A 267 -1.13 19.35 -3.13
CA ALA A 267 -0.33 19.96 -2.07
C ALA A 267 1.20 19.83 -2.29
N ASP A 268 1.66 18.68 -2.79
CA ASP A 268 3.07 18.40 -3.05
C ASP A 268 3.56 19.03 -4.37
N LEU A 269 2.77 18.93 -5.44
CA LEU A 269 3.18 19.35 -6.78
C LEU A 269 2.97 20.86 -6.99
N THR A 270 3.98 21.62 -6.63
CA THR A 270 4.01 23.07 -6.88
C THR A 270 4.65 23.40 -8.23
N PRO A 271 4.38 24.59 -8.82
CA PRO A 271 5.04 25.02 -10.05
C PRO A 271 6.57 24.98 -9.95
N GLU A 272 7.13 25.33 -8.79
CA GLU A 272 8.58 25.26 -8.59
C GLU A 272 9.13 23.83 -8.58
N LEU A 273 8.33 22.84 -8.15
CA LEU A 273 8.72 21.44 -8.24
C LEU A 273 8.65 20.94 -9.69
N ALA A 274 7.61 21.31 -10.43
CA ALA A 274 7.49 20.97 -11.85
C ALA A 274 8.66 21.53 -12.69
N GLU A 275 9.08 22.78 -12.44
CA GLU A 275 10.25 23.36 -13.09
C GLU A 275 11.56 22.67 -12.69
N LYS A 276 11.69 22.21 -11.45
CA LYS A 276 12.86 21.40 -11.03
C LYS A 276 12.92 20.05 -11.71
N ILE A 277 11.78 19.37 -11.85
CA ILE A 277 11.69 18.10 -12.58
C ILE A 277 12.08 18.35 -14.04
N THR A 278 11.59 19.44 -14.64
CA THR A 278 11.94 19.87 -16.00
C THR A 278 13.44 20.11 -16.16
N GLY A 279 14.06 20.86 -15.23
CA GLY A 279 15.49 21.11 -15.22
C GLY A 279 16.31 19.83 -15.04
N TRP A 280 15.87 18.92 -14.17
CA TRP A 280 16.50 17.61 -13.98
C TRP A 280 16.44 16.77 -15.25
N LEU A 281 15.29 16.70 -15.93
CA LEU A 281 15.13 15.97 -17.19
C LEU A 281 16.05 16.53 -18.27
N ARG A 282 16.10 17.87 -18.40
CA ARG A 282 17.00 18.53 -19.35
C ARG A 282 18.47 18.21 -19.06
N GLY A 283 18.91 18.34 -17.81
CA GLY A 283 20.30 18.06 -17.44
C GLY A 283 20.70 16.61 -17.69
N ASN A 284 19.78 15.65 -17.50
CA ASN A 284 20.03 14.25 -17.86
C ASN A 284 20.10 14.05 -19.37
N LEU A 285 19.23 14.71 -20.15
CA LEU A 285 19.30 14.67 -21.62
C LEU A 285 20.60 15.29 -22.17
N GLU A 286 21.06 16.39 -21.58
CA GLU A 286 22.36 17.01 -21.90
C GLU A 286 23.51 16.05 -21.58
N MET A 287 23.48 15.41 -20.41
CA MET A 287 24.48 14.42 -20.01
C MET A 287 24.50 13.20 -20.95
N LEU A 288 23.34 12.71 -21.39
CA LEU A 288 23.23 11.62 -22.36
C LEU A 288 23.74 12.02 -23.75
N ARG A 289 23.55 13.29 -24.14
CA ARG A 289 24.06 13.84 -25.41
C ARG A 289 25.59 13.99 -25.37
N ASP A 290 26.12 14.57 -24.30
CA ASP A 290 27.52 14.98 -24.22
C ASP A 290 28.45 13.84 -23.77
N HIS A 291 27.92 12.88 -22.99
CA HIS A 291 28.69 11.80 -22.37
C HIS A 291 27.96 10.43 -22.43
N PRO A 292 27.57 9.93 -23.61
CA PRO A 292 26.79 8.69 -23.75
C PRO A 292 27.51 7.47 -23.16
N GLU A 293 28.83 7.39 -23.28
CA GLU A 293 29.65 6.28 -22.76
C GLU A 293 29.52 6.14 -21.24
N ARG A 294 29.57 7.27 -20.52
CA ARG A 294 29.48 7.31 -19.05
C ARG A 294 28.09 6.95 -18.56
N ALA A 295 27.07 7.34 -19.32
CA ALA A 295 25.70 7.03 -18.99
C ALA A 295 25.38 5.55 -19.21
N SER A 296 25.91 4.94 -20.27
CA SER A 296 25.64 3.54 -20.61
C SER A 296 26.05 2.56 -19.51
N GLU A 297 27.07 2.87 -18.71
CA GLU A 297 27.51 2.01 -17.59
C GLU A 297 26.58 2.07 -16.37
N ALA A 298 25.85 3.18 -16.20
CA ALA A 298 25.02 3.45 -15.02
C ALA A 298 23.52 3.24 -15.26
N LEU A 299 23.09 3.16 -16.53
CA LEU A 299 21.69 3.05 -16.88
C LEU A 299 21.22 1.59 -16.92
N PRO A 300 19.98 1.31 -16.48
CA PRO A 300 19.37 -0.01 -16.61
C PRO A 300 18.88 -0.31 -18.04
N ARG A 301 19.01 0.65 -18.97
CA ARG A 301 18.47 0.61 -20.34
C ARG A 301 19.47 1.20 -21.33
N PRO A 302 19.39 0.84 -22.63
CA PRO A 302 20.15 1.48 -23.68
C PRO A 302 20.00 3.01 -23.68
N VAL A 303 21.07 3.73 -24.00
CA VAL A 303 21.10 5.20 -24.00
C VAL A 303 19.99 5.78 -24.87
N ASP A 304 19.76 5.24 -26.06
CA ASP A 304 18.73 5.75 -26.98
C ASP A 304 17.31 5.58 -26.43
N GLU A 305 17.01 4.44 -25.79
CA GLU A 305 15.72 4.21 -25.13
C GLU A 305 15.50 5.18 -23.96
N GLU A 306 16.56 5.46 -23.19
CA GLU A 306 16.50 6.42 -22.09
C GLU A 306 16.34 7.84 -22.60
N ARG A 307 17.02 8.22 -23.69
CA ARG A 307 16.87 9.52 -24.34
C ARG A 307 15.44 9.72 -24.85
N GLU A 308 14.87 8.73 -25.54
CA GLU A 308 13.47 8.78 -25.98
C GLU A 308 12.53 8.95 -24.78
N ARG A 309 12.72 8.14 -23.73
CA ARG A 309 11.92 8.21 -22.51
C ARG A 309 11.96 9.60 -21.88
N LEU A 310 13.15 10.14 -21.59
CA LEU A 310 13.30 11.45 -20.97
C LEU A 310 12.82 12.58 -21.89
N GLY A 311 12.97 12.41 -23.22
CA GLY A 311 12.45 13.33 -24.22
C GLY A 311 10.93 13.44 -24.20
N VAL A 312 10.21 12.31 -24.16
CA VAL A 312 8.75 12.28 -24.00
C VAL A 312 8.33 12.89 -22.66
N CYS A 313 9.06 12.60 -21.58
CA CYS A 313 8.82 13.21 -20.27
C CYS A 313 8.94 14.75 -20.33
N LEU A 314 10.01 15.25 -20.93
CA LEU A 314 10.26 16.68 -21.06
C LEU A 314 9.20 17.35 -21.94
N LEU A 315 8.85 16.76 -23.07
CA LEU A 315 7.78 17.24 -23.93
C LEU A 315 6.45 17.32 -23.17
N ALA A 316 6.08 16.27 -22.43
CA ALA A 316 4.85 16.26 -21.65
C ALA A 316 4.78 17.41 -20.62
N LEU A 317 5.90 17.76 -19.97
CA LEU A 317 5.96 18.90 -19.04
C LEU A 317 5.83 20.26 -19.73
N ARG A 318 6.23 20.36 -21.00
CA ARG A 318 6.05 21.57 -21.81
C ARG A 318 4.63 21.73 -22.32
N VAL A 319 3.96 20.61 -22.61
CA VAL A 319 2.65 20.59 -23.26
C VAL A 319 1.50 20.64 -22.27
N PHE A 320 1.58 19.87 -21.19
CA PHE A 320 0.48 19.73 -20.24
C PHE A 320 0.74 20.52 -18.97
N PRO A 321 -0.25 21.28 -18.47
CA PRO A 321 -0.14 21.90 -17.16
C PRO A 321 0.02 20.80 -16.10
N PRO A 322 0.72 21.07 -14.98
CA PRO A 322 0.96 20.07 -13.94
C PRO A 322 -0.31 19.33 -13.52
N ARG A 323 -1.42 20.04 -13.34
CA ARG A 323 -2.72 19.47 -12.94
C ARG A 323 -3.35 18.51 -13.95
N GLU A 324 -2.96 18.50 -15.21
CA GLU A 324 -3.53 17.62 -16.25
C GLU A 324 -2.52 16.56 -16.71
N ASN A 325 -1.29 16.60 -16.18
CA ASN A 325 -0.21 15.75 -16.65
C ASN A 325 -0.22 14.39 -15.92
N HIS A 326 -0.74 13.35 -16.58
CA HIS A 326 -0.76 11.98 -16.05
C HIS A 326 0.63 11.41 -15.76
N LEU A 327 1.65 11.80 -16.52
CA LEU A 327 3.02 11.38 -16.28
C LEU A 327 3.57 11.96 -14.97
N LEU A 328 3.27 13.22 -14.65
CA LEU A 328 3.64 13.80 -13.36
C LEU A 328 2.92 13.10 -12.20
N ARG A 329 1.66 12.70 -12.39
CA ARG A 329 0.93 11.88 -11.42
C ARG A 329 1.59 10.52 -11.20
N ALA A 330 1.94 9.84 -12.29
CA ALA A 330 2.66 8.57 -12.25
C ALA A 330 4.01 8.70 -11.53
N ILE A 331 4.81 9.71 -11.87
CA ILE A 331 6.07 10.02 -11.18
C ILE A 331 5.84 10.21 -9.68
N HIS A 332 4.87 11.04 -9.30
CA HIS A 332 4.58 11.37 -7.91
C HIS A 332 4.13 10.13 -7.11
N VAL A 333 3.18 9.35 -7.61
CA VAL A 333 2.68 8.18 -6.88
C VAL A 333 3.71 7.06 -6.78
N GLN A 334 4.46 6.79 -7.85
CA GLN A 334 5.52 5.77 -7.86
C GLN A 334 6.73 6.16 -7.01
N SER A 335 6.93 7.47 -6.78
CA SER A 335 7.99 7.97 -5.90
C SER A 335 7.76 7.60 -4.43
N LEU A 336 6.53 7.24 -4.04
CA LEU A 336 6.18 6.92 -2.66
C LEU A 336 7.03 5.78 -2.06
N ALA A 337 7.06 4.62 -2.70
CA ALA A 337 7.88 3.50 -2.23
C ALA A 337 9.38 3.77 -2.38
N ARG A 338 9.80 4.46 -3.46
CA ARG A 338 11.20 4.74 -3.75
C ARG A 338 11.80 5.75 -2.77
N ALA A 339 11.05 6.78 -2.39
CA ALA A 339 11.48 7.77 -1.42
C ALA A 339 11.70 7.15 -0.03
N ARG A 340 10.91 6.11 0.31
CA ARG A 340 11.09 5.34 1.55
C ARG A 340 12.30 4.42 1.50
N LEU A 341 12.42 3.61 0.44
CA LEU A 341 13.41 2.53 0.36
C LEU A 341 14.78 2.97 -0.15
N GLY A 342 14.82 4.05 -0.94
CA GLY A 342 16.03 4.62 -1.54
C GLY A 342 16.55 5.85 -0.82
N ALA A 343 16.10 6.11 0.42
CA ALA A 343 16.60 7.22 1.21
C ALA A 343 18.12 7.07 1.46
N PRO A 344 18.92 8.13 1.24
CA PRO A 344 20.34 8.14 1.62
C PRO A 344 20.54 7.73 3.08
N THR A 345 21.67 7.09 3.40
CA THR A 345 21.96 6.54 4.75
C THR A 345 21.77 7.56 5.89
N ASP A 346 22.10 8.83 5.63
CA ASP A 346 21.95 9.94 6.56
C ASP A 346 20.50 10.45 6.67
N GLU A 347 19.69 10.29 5.63
CA GLU A 347 18.25 10.64 5.63
C GLU A 347 17.36 9.51 6.15
N ALA A 348 17.78 8.25 6.02
CA ALA A 348 16.98 7.07 6.33
C ALA A 348 16.33 7.08 7.74
N PRO A 349 17.00 7.54 8.83
CA PRO A 349 16.37 7.62 10.14
C PRO A 349 15.19 8.60 10.19
N PHE A 350 15.30 9.74 9.50
CA PHE A 350 14.23 10.74 9.44
C PHE A 350 13.05 10.24 8.62
N VAL A 351 13.34 9.64 7.46
CA VAL A 351 12.32 9.06 6.57
C VAL A 351 11.57 7.94 7.29
N SER A 352 12.27 7.04 7.98
CA SER A 352 11.65 5.95 8.74
C SER A 352 10.70 6.45 9.83
N ARG A 353 11.13 7.47 10.60
CA ARG A 353 10.30 8.08 11.65
C ARG A 353 9.09 8.80 11.07
N LEU A 354 9.28 9.65 10.07
CA LEU A 354 8.20 10.40 9.42
C LEU A 354 7.23 9.51 8.66
N TRP A 355 7.68 8.37 8.15
CA TRP A 355 6.79 7.39 7.53
C TRP A 355 5.86 6.74 8.55
N SER A 356 6.38 6.45 9.75
CA SER A 356 5.63 5.76 10.81
C SER A 356 4.72 6.74 11.57
N GLU A 357 5.19 7.97 11.76
CA GLU A 357 4.51 9.03 12.50
C GLU A 357 4.53 10.32 11.68
N PRO A 358 3.73 10.43 10.59
CA PRO A 358 3.78 11.57 9.67
C PRO A 358 3.30 12.88 10.31
N ASP A 359 2.72 12.78 11.49
CA ASP A 359 2.18 13.87 12.30
C ASP A 359 3.12 14.36 13.41
N ASP A 360 4.27 13.70 13.60
CA ASP A 360 5.26 14.05 14.63
C ASP A 360 5.95 15.37 14.28
N ALA A 361 5.52 16.44 14.96
CA ALA A 361 6.05 17.78 14.77
C ALA A 361 7.56 17.86 15.01
N PHE A 362 8.09 17.10 15.97
CA PHE A 362 9.52 17.10 16.27
C PHE A 362 10.32 16.42 15.15
N ALA A 363 9.84 15.27 14.65
CA ALA A 363 10.48 14.61 13.52
C ALA A 363 10.54 15.51 12.27
N ILE A 364 9.46 16.24 12.00
CA ILE A 364 9.38 17.15 10.85
C ILE A 364 10.34 18.33 11.03
N GLU A 365 10.41 18.89 12.23
CA GLU A 365 11.33 20.00 12.55
C GLU A 365 12.79 19.57 12.48
N ASP A 366 13.10 18.38 12.98
CA ASP A 366 14.43 17.80 12.95
C ASP A 366 14.86 17.52 11.50
N TYR A 367 13.96 17.02 10.64
CA TYR A 367 14.24 16.83 9.22
C TYR A 367 14.42 18.17 8.48
N GLU A 368 13.62 19.20 8.78
CA GLU A 368 13.81 20.55 8.23
C GLU A 368 15.20 21.11 8.61
N ARG A 369 15.60 20.94 9.87
CA ARG A 369 16.91 21.39 10.37
C ARG A 369 18.04 20.63 9.70
N PHE A 370 17.94 19.30 9.61
CA PHE A 370 18.91 18.46 8.90
C PHE A 370 19.16 18.96 7.46
N LEU A 371 18.10 19.23 6.70
CA LEU A 371 18.23 19.74 5.33
C LEU A 371 18.88 21.14 5.31
N ARG A 372 18.52 22.01 6.26
CA ARG A 372 19.09 23.36 6.34
C ARG A 372 20.58 23.34 6.66
N ASP A 373 21.00 22.50 7.59
CA ASP A 373 22.41 22.40 8.02
C ASP A 373 23.32 21.91 6.87
N ARG A 374 22.74 21.22 5.89
CA ARG A 374 23.41 20.78 4.65
C ARG A 374 23.32 21.77 3.50
N GLY A 375 22.67 22.92 3.69
CA GLY A 375 22.47 23.93 2.64
C GLY A 375 21.36 23.60 1.64
N GLU A 376 20.53 22.58 1.90
CA GLU A 376 19.41 22.15 1.03
C GLU A 376 18.19 23.06 1.22
N ARG A 377 18.35 24.35 0.89
CA ARG A 377 17.36 25.40 1.17
C ARG A 377 15.98 25.06 0.62
N ASP A 378 15.94 24.60 -0.62
CA ASP A 378 14.69 24.33 -1.33
C ASP A 378 13.92 23.13 -0.78
N ARG A 379 14.66 22.07 -0.40
CA ARG A 379 14.10 20.89 0.26
C ARG A 379 13.54 21.28 1.63
N SER A 380 14.31 22.06 2.41
CA SER A 380 13.86 22.58 3.71
C SER A 380 12.59 23.44 3.62
N LEU A 381 12.43 24.22 2.53
CA LEU A 381 11.23 25.02 2.30
C LEU A 381 10.00 24.16 1.99
N ARG A 382 10.15 22.99 1.34
CA ARG A 382 9.05 22.03 1.17
C ARG A 382 8.61 21.43 2.50
N VAL A 383 9.55 20.98 3.33
CA VAL A 383 9.26 20.49 4.69
C VAL A 383 8.55 21.57 5.53
N ARG A 384 9.01 22.82 5.44
CA ARG A 384 8.37 23.95 6.13
C ARG A 384 6.93 24.20 5.65
N ARG A 385 6.67 24.09 4.34
CA ARG A 385 5.31 24.21 3.78
C ARG A 385 4.40 23.11 4.31
N TYR A 386 4.88 21.86 4.28
CA TYR A 386 4.18 20.72 4.87
C TYR A 386 3.86 20.93 6.36
N ARG A 387 4.85 21.35 7.18
CA ARG A 387 4.63 21.65 8.60
C ARG A 387 3.54 22.72 8.83
N ARG A 388 3.49 23.75 7.99
CA ARG A 388 2.45 24.79 8.06
C ARG A 388 1.07 24.22 7.71
N ALA A 389 0.99 23.38 6.68
CA ALA A 389 -0.25 22.70 6.28
C ALA A 389 -0.79 21.82 7.42
N LEU A 390 0.05 20.99 8.05
CA LEU A 390 -0.33 20.18 9.21
C LEU A 390 -0.83 21.02 10.39
N LYS A 391 -0.14 22.13 10.69
CA LYS A 391 -0.56 23.05 11.75
C LYS A 391 -1.95 23.63 11.45
N ALA A 392 -2.21 24.04 10.21
CA ALA A 392 -3.51 24.55 9.79
C ALA A 392 -4.60 23.47 9.89
N ARG A 393 -4.32 22.24 9.46
CA ARG A 393 -5.24 21.09 9.57
C ARG A 393 -5.60 20.79 11.03
N LYS A 394 -4.60 20.74 11.93
CA LYS A 394 -4.81 20.54 13.38
C LYS A 394 -5.64 21.67 14.00
N GLN A 395 -5.46 22.92 13.56
CA GLN A 395 -6.26 24.04 14.02
C GLN A 395 -7.70 23.96 13.51
N ALA A 396 -7.90 23.60 12.23
CA ALA A 396 -9.23 23.42 11.65
C ALA A 396 -10.00 22.28 12.34
N ALA A 397 -9.34 21.14 12.61
CA ALA A 397 -9.95 20.03 13.34
C ALA A 397 -10.38 20.42 14.76
N ARG A 398 -9.55 21.21 15.47
CA ARG A 398 -9.92 21.74 16.80
C ARG A 398 -11.10 22.71 16.74
N ALA A 399 -11.14 23.58 15.72
CA ALA A 399 -12.25 24.51 15.53
C ALA A 399 -13.55 23.77 15.20
N ALA A 400 -13.49 22.74 14.35
CA ALA A 400 -14.64 21.89 14.02
C ALA A 400 -15.16 21.13 15.26
N ALA A 401 -14.26 20.54 16.06
CA ALA A 401 -14.63 19.87 17.31
C ALA A 401 -15.26 20.82 18.34
N ALA A 402 -14.81 22.07 18.40
CA ALA A 402 -15.39 23.10 19.26
C ALA A 402 -16.74 23.64 18.75
N ALA A 403 -17.02 23.54 17.46
CA ALA A 403 -18.26 24.00 16.83
C ALA A 403 -19.37 22.95 16.80
N SER A 404 -19.04 21.65 16.96
CA SER A 404 -20.03 20.59 17.13
C SER A 404 -20.69 20.70 18.52
N PRO A 405 -22.01 20.93 18.62
CA PRO A 405 -22.70 20.96 19.90
C PRO A 405 -22.56 19.59 20.58
N ALA A 406 -22.23 19.59 21.87
CA ALA A 406 -22.28 18.38 22.69
C ALA A 406 -23.66 17.74 22.48
N PRO A 407 -23.75 16.39 22.33
CA PRO A 407 -25.06 15.74 22.25
C PRO A 407 -25.85 16.19 23.46
N ALA A 408 -27.03 16.76 23.21
CA ALA A 408 -27.92 17.24 24.25
C ALA A 408 -28.00 16.15 25.32
N ALA A 409 -27.55 16.48 26.53
CA ALA A 409 -27.70 15.61 27.67
C ALA A 409 -29.21 15.35 27.79
N GLY A 410 -29.62 14.15 27.37
CA GLY A 410 -31.00 13.71 27.54
C GLY A 410 -31.32 13.79 29.01
N GLU A 411 -32.20 14.72 29.36
CA GLU A 411 -32.84 14.76 30.66
C GLU A 411 -33.53 13.41 30.90
N GLY A 412 -33.19 12.77 32.02
CA GLY A 412 -34.05 11.78 32.66
C GLY A 412 -33.65 10.31 32.54
N ALA A 413 -32.60 9.91 33.27
CA ALA A 413 -32.61 8.61 33.95
C ALA A 413 -31.78 8.70 35.24
N ALA A 414 -32.47 8.59 36.38
CA ALA A 414 -31.90 8.60 37.72
C ALA A 414 -30.90 7.44 37.93
N PRO A 415 -29.93 7.58 38.86
CA PRO A 415 -29.00 6.52 39.18
C PRO A 415 -29.68 5.50 40.11
N GLN A 416 -29.92 4.28 39.62
CA GLN A 416 -30.03 3.13 40.50
C GLN A 416 -28.73 2.34 40.43
N GLY A 417 -28.00 2.37 41.54
CA GLY A 417 -26.91 1.44 41.76
C GLY A 417 -27.45 0.02 41.91
N ASN A 418 -26.72 -0.94 41.34
CA ASN A 418 -26.41 -2.15 42.07
C ASN A 418 -25.23 -2.88 41.43
N CYS A 419 -24.28 -3.22 42.30
CA CYS A 419 -23.22 -4.18 42.06
C CYS A 419 -23.80 -5.56 41.71
N ALA A 420 -23.20 -6.25 40.74
CA ALA A 420 -22.71 -7.63 40.86
C ALA A 420 -22.47 -8.25 39.47
N SER A 421 -21.23 -8.71 39.24
CA SER A 421 -20.96 -9.86 38.36
C SER A 421 -21.71 -11.10 38.88
N PRO A 422 -22.06 -12.09 38.03
CA PRO A 422 -21.12 -13.19 37.84
C PRO A 422 -21.13 -13.86 36.45
N ALA A 423 -20.24 -14.85 36.35
CA ALA A 423 -19.84 -15.67 35.22
C ALA A 423 -20.92 -16.60 34.62
N ALA A 424 -20.62 -17.02 33.38
CA ALA A 424 -20.77 -18.36 32.76
C ALA A 424 -22.12 -19.11 32.81
N GLY A 425 -22.55 -19.58 31.63
CA GLY A 425 -23.43 -20.73 31.50
C GLY A 425 -24.27 -20.68 30.24
N GLY A 426 -24.13 -21.69 29.38
CA GLY A 426 -24.81 -21.78 28.09
C GLY A 426 -26.29 -22.17 28.18
N GLY A 427 -26.96 -22.14 27.03
CA GLY A 427 -28.32 -22.63 26.89
C GLY A 427 -29.06 -22.04 25.71
N SER A 428 -29.04 -22.74 24.58
CA SER A 428 -30.07 -22.60 23.54
C SER A 428 -31.40 -23.14 24.08
N PRO A 429 -32.57 -22.61 23.66
CA PRO A 429 -33.30 -23.33 22.62
C PRO A 429 -34.13 -22.47 21.63
N ALA A 430 -34.38 -23.11 20.49
CA ALA A 430 -35.42 -22.99 19.47
C ALA A 430 -36.60 -21.99 19.60
N ALA A 431 -36.84 -21.30 18.46
CA ALA A 431 -38.09 -21.14 17.71
C ALA A 431 -39.38 -20.60 18.38
N GLN A 432 -39.91 -19.47 17.87
CA GLN A 432 -41.27 -19.37 17.30
C GLN A 432 -41.59 -17.98 16.70
N GLU A 433 -42.26 -18.03 15.54
CA GLU A 433 -43.30 -17.14 14.96
C GLU A 433 -43.03 -15.62 14.84
N ALA A 434 -42.89 -15.02 13.64
CA ALA A 434 -43.86 -14.78 12.57
C ALA A 434 -45.01 -13.82 12.93
N SER A 435 -44.90 -12.54 12.52
CA SER A 435 -46.00 -11.75 11.92
C SER A 435 -45.55 -10.38 11.38
N PRO A 436 -46.33 -9.76 10.46
CA PRO A 436 -45.84 -8.92 9.36
C PRO A 436 -46.25 -7.44 9.49
N ASP A 437 -46.13 -6.71 8.37
CA ASP A 437 -46.59 -5.33 8.08
C ASP A 437 -45.60 -4.18 8.28
N GLN A 438 -44.76 -3.96 7.26
CA GLN A 438 -44.43 -2.60 6.82
C GLN A 438 -44.50 -2.50 5.28
N PRO A 439 -45.17 -1.47 4.73
CA PRO A 439 -45.24 -1.24 3.29
C PRO A 439 -43.88 -0.78 2.76
N PRO A 440 -43.54 -1.08 1.50
CA PRO A 440 -42.28 -0.63 0.89
C PRO A 440 -42.26 0.89 0.71
N PRO A 441 -41.10 1.55 0.87
CA PRO A 441 -40.95 2.95 0.53
C PRO A 441 -41.14 3.17 -0.97
N ALA A 442 -41.85 4.25 -1.31
CA ALA A 442 -42.18 4.66 -2.67
C ALA A 442 -40.94 4.81 -3.54
N GLY A 443 -40.99 4.20 -4.73
CA GLY A 443 -39.95 4.34 -5.75
C GLY A 443 -39.84 5.78 -6.29
N PRO A 444 -38.69 6.12 -6.89
CA PRO A 444 -38.46 7.44 -7.47
C PRO A 444 -39.40 7.70 -8.68
N PRO A 445 -39.83 8.95 -8.89
CA PRO A 445 -40.71 9.31 -10.00
C PRO A 445 -40.00 9.15 -11.36
N PRO A 446 -40.76 8.87 -12.45
CA PRO A 446 -40.20 8.70 -13.78
C PRO A 446 -39.62 9.99 -14.37
N ASN A 447 -38.59 9.78 -15.20
CA ASN A 447 -37.90 10.77 -16.03
C ASN A 447 -38.87 11.75 -16.72
N ARG A 448 -38.56 13.06 -16.58
CA ARG A 448 -39.03 14.07 -17.52
C ARG A 448 -37.99 14.21 -18.63
N GLU A 449 -38.40 13.83 -19.83
CA GLU A 449 -37.71 14.12 -21.08
C GLU A 449 -37.50 15.63 -21.23
N ALA A 450 -36.28 16.02 -21.60
CA ALA A 450 -35.99 17.37 -22.05
C ALA A 450 -36.53 17.55 -23.49
N PRO A 451 -37.08 18.72 -23.84
CA PRO A 451 -37.60 18.96 -25.17
C PRO A 451 -36.47 19.02 -26.21
N ASP A 452 -36.78 18.42 -27.37
CA ASP A 452 -36.00 18.41 -28.60
C ASP A 452 -35.67 19.84 -29.07
N PRO A 453 -34.39 20.19 -29.32
CA PRO A 453 -34.02 21.55 -29.71
C PRO A 453 -34.27 21.90 -31.19
N ASP A 454 -34.87 21.01 -32.00
CA ASP A 454 -35.14 21.25 -33.43
C ASP A 454 -36.62 21.07 -33.85
N ALA A 455 -37.57 21.58 -33.05
CA ALA A 455 -39.01 21.66 -33.41
C ALA A 455 -39.58 23.08 -33.40
#